data_AF-A0A533W464-F1
#
_entry.id   AF-A0A533W464-F1
#
_cell.length_a   1.000
_cell.length_b   1.000
_cell.length_c   1.000
_cell.angle_alpha   90.00
_cell.angle_beta   90.00
_cell.angle_gamma   90.00
#
_symmetry.space_group_name_H-M   'P 1'
#
loop_
_entity.id
_entity.type
_entity.pdbx_description
1 polymer ?
#
loop_
_entity_poly.entity_id
_entity_poly.type
_entity_poly.pdbx_seq_one_letter_code
_entity_poly.pdbx_strand_id
1 'polypeptide(L)'
;MVYIVNREQVSEEPLLTRDAKSTKVRYLIDQRHGANNFYLRIYEIGPGGQTPHDQHPYEHEVYVLTDLSLRSPGSSSHRPSRCSV
;
A
#
# COMPACT_ATOMS: atom_id res chain seq x y z
N MET A 1 -7.22 7.90 -24.39
CA MET A 1 -6.03 8.41 -23.69
C MET A 1 -5.35 7.22 -23.04
N VAL A 2 -4.04 7.03 -23.22
CA VAL A 2 -3.28 5.99 -22.55
C VAL A 2 -2.36 6.69 -21.54
N TYR A 3 -2.44 6.30 -20.28
CA TYR A 3 -1.58 6.82 -19.21
C TYR A 3 -0.56 5.74 -18.85
N ILE A 4 0.73 6.06 -18.96
CA ILE A 4 1.85 5.16 -18.65
C ILE A 4 2.77 5.89 -17.69
N VAL A 5 3.04 5.26 -16.54
CA VAL A 5 3.96 5.80 -15.54
C VAL A 5 4.73 4.65 -14.89
N ASN A 6 6.02 4.84 -14.63
CA ASN A 6 6.78 3.93 -13.78
C ASN A 6 6.63 4.36 -12.32
N ARG A 7 6.47 3.40 -11.40
CA ARG A 7 6.35 3.66 -9.94
C ARG A 7 7.47 4.56 -9.38
N GLU A 8 8.67 4.49 -9.95
CA GLU A 8 9.84 5.26 -9.50
C GLU A 8 9.70 6.76 -9.79
N GLN A 9 8.84 7.12 -10.75
CA GLN A 9 8.55 8.51 -11.13
C GLN A 9 7.42 9.13 -10.30
N VAL A 10 6.71 8.33 -9.50
CA VAL A 10 5.61 8.80 -8.63
C VAL A 10 6.16 8.99 -7.22
N SER A 11 6.04 10.19 -6.65
CA SER A 11 6.49 10.43 -5.28
C SER A 11 5.79 9.51 -4.30
N GLU A 12 6.55 8.99 -3.34
CA GLU A 12 5.98 8.41 -2.13
C GLU A 12 5.62 9.52 -1.15
N GLU A 13 4.54 9.31 -0.41
CA GLU A 13 4.15 10.17 0.69
C GLU A 13 3.81 9.33 1.93
N PRO A 14 4.08 9.84 3.15
CA PRO A 14 3.65 9.19 4.37
C PRO A 14 2.13 9.01 4.35
N LEU A 15 1.64 7.82 4.76
CA LEU A 15 0.21 7.62 4.94
C LEU A 15 -0.23 8.32 6.24
N LEU A 16 -0.92 9.46 6.11
CA LEU A 16 -1.27 10.32 7.25
C LEU A 16 -2.61 9.97 7.93
N THR A 17 -3.23 8.85 7.57
CA THR A 17 -4.51 8.42 8.14
C THR A 17 -4.36 8.00 9.61
N ARG A 18 -5.42 8.19 10.41
CA ARG A 18 -5.45 7.78 11.83
C ARG A 18 -4.99 6.32 11.97
N ASP A 19 -4.09 6.07 12.91
CA ASP A 19 -3.52 4.75 13.22
C ASP A 19 -2.52 4.17 12.20
N ALA A 20 -2.22 4.85 11.09
CA ALA A 20 -1.13 4.44 10.20
C ALA A 20 0.24 4.63 10.88
N LYS A 21 1.11 3.62 10.78
CA LYS A 21 2.51 3.68 11.30
C LYS A 21 3.47 3.13 10.26
N SER A 22 4.63 3.76 10.13
CA SER A 22 5.72 3.34 9.23
C SER A 22 5.24 2.91 7.84
N THR A 23 4.23 3.60 7.30
CA THR A 23 3.57 3.24 6.03
C THR A 23 3.63 4.41 5.07
N LYS A 24 4.01 4.13 3.84
CA LYS A 24 4.01 5.08 2.72
C LYS A 24 3.05 4.61 1.64
N VAL A 25 2.58 5.55 0.84
CA VAL A 25 1.69 5.28 -0.29
C VAL A 25 2.21 5.98 -1.54
N ARG A 26 2.06 5.33 -2.70
CA ARG A 26 2.19 5.91 -4.03
C ARG A 26 0.86 5.76 -4.76
N TYR A 27 0.32 6.87 -5.24
CA TYR A 27 -0.92 6.90 -6.01
C TYR A 27 -0.59 6.81 -7.49
N LEU A 28 -0.70 5.62 -8.08
CA LEU A 28 -0.33 5.38 -9.47
C LEU A 28 -1.46 5.79 -10.44
N ILE A 29 -2.68 5.40 -10.12
CA ILE A 29 -3.87 5.71 -10.90
C ILE A 29 -4.96 6.17 -9.94
N ASP A 30 -5.47 7.36 -10.15
CA ASP A 30 -6.56 7.93 -9.36
C ASP A 30 -7.31 8.99 -10.17
N GLN A 31 -8.20 9.74 -9.51
CA GLN A 31 -8.99 10.80 -10.13
C GLN A 31 -8.13 11.85 -10.87
N ARG A 32 -6.91 12.16 -10.41
CA ARG A 32 -6.01 13.12 -11.06
C ARG A 32 -5.59 12.67 -12.46
N HIS A 33 -5.69 11.38 -12.71
CA HIS A 33 -5.34 10.73 -13.97
C HIS A 33 -6.58 10.40 -14.83
N GLY A 34 -7.79 10.83 -14.41
CA GLY A 34 -9.05 10.57 -15.10
C GLY A 34 -9.65 9.19 -14.85
N ALA A 35 -9.24 8.50 -13.78
CA ALA A 35 -9.79 7.20 -13.41
C ALA A 35 -11.17 7.35 -12.76
N ASN A 36 -12.20 6.76 -13.39
CA ASN A 36 -13.59 6.86 -12.93
C ASN A 36 -14.10 5.60 -12.21
N ASN A 37 -13.38 4.47 -12.32
CA ASN A 37 -13.87 3.16 -11.89
C ASN A 37 -13.13 2.61 -10.66
N PHE A 38 -11.80 2.73 -10.63
CA PHE A 38 -10.98 2.23 -9.54
C PHE A 38 -9.69 3.03 -9.42
N TYR A 39 -9.06 2.96 -8.25
CA TYR A 39 -7.75 3.55 -7.98
C TYR A 39 -6.70 2.47 -7.76
N LEU A 40 -5.49 2.71 -8.28
CA LEU A 40 -4.34 1.83 -8.09
C LEU A 40 -3.28 2.54 -7.23
N ARG A 41 -2.95 1.91 -6.11
CA ARG A 41 -2.02 2.43 -5.10
C ARG A 41 -1.00 1.36 -4.73
N ILE A 42 0.25 1.77 -4.51
CA ILE A 42 1.26 0.91 -3.87
C ILE A 42 1.43 1.37 -2.43
N TYR A 43 1.29 0.43 -1.50
CA TYR A 43 1.61 0.63 -0.10
C TYR A 43 2.96 -0.02 0.20
N GLU A 44 3.83 0.72 0.88
CA GLU A 44 5.06 0.20 1.45
C GLU A 44 4.95 0.27 2.97
N ILE A 45 5.02 -0.89 3.61
CA ILE A 45 4.87 -1.04 5.06
C ILE A 45 6.23 -1.44 5.62
N GLY A 46 6.85 -0.52 6.35
CA GLY A 46 8.12 -0.73 7.02
C GLY A 46 7.99 -1.62 8.27
N PRO A 47 9.12 -1.95 8.91
CA PRO A 47 9.13 -2.73 10.15
C PRO A 47 8.23 -2.12 11.24
N GLY A 48 7.40 -2.96 11.87
CA GLY A 48 6.40 -2.52 12.86
C GLY A 48 5.30 -1.62 12.30
N GLY A 49 5.22 -1.48 10.97
CA GLY A 49 4.22 -0.67 10.30
C GLY A 49 2.85 -1.33 10.26
N GLN A 50 1.83 -0.48 10.18
CA GLN A 50 0.44 -0.89 10.09
C GLN A 50 -0.35 0.14 9.28
N THR A 51 -1.39 -0.34 8.60
CA THR A 51 -2.44 0.52 8.04
C THR A 51 -3.58 0.67 9.06
N PRO A 52 -4.40 1.71 8.94
CA PRO A 52 -5.65 1.79 9.69
C PRO A 52 -6.51 0.55 9.45
N HIS A 53 -7.38 0.23 10.41
CA HIS A 53 -8.43 -0.75 10.17
C HIS A 53 -9.53 -0.09 9.34
N ASP A 54 -9.46 -0.20 8.01
CA ASP A 54 -10.46 0.39 7.12
C ASP A 54 -11.76 -0.43 7.08
N GLN A 55 -12.89 0.26 6.98
CA GLN A 55 -14.21 -0.34 6.82
C GLN A 55 -15.06 0.59 5.96
N HIS A 56 -15.31 0.18 4.73
CA HIS A 56 -16.11 0.92 3.78
C HIS A 56 -16.78 -0.02 2.77
N PRO A 57 -17.85 0.41 2.08
CA PRO A 57 -18.62 -0.47 1.20
C PRO A 57 -17.91 -0.85 -0.10
N TYR A 58 -16.74 -0.25 -0.39
CA TYR A 58 -15.93 -0.58 -1.57
C TYR A 58 -15.06 -1.80 -1.32
N GLU A 59 -14.89 -2.61 -2.35
CA GLU A 59 -14.01 -3.77 -2.34
C GLU A 59 -12.53 -3.41 -2.35
N HIS A 60 -11.70 -4.35 -1.89
CA HIS A 60 -10.25 -4.26 -1.97
C HIS A 60 -9.70 -5.44 -2.76
N GLU A 61 -9.04 -5.14 -3.87
CA GLU A 61 -8.26 -6.11 -4.63
C GLU A 61 -6.77 -5.88 -4.35
N VAL A 62 -6.14 -6.82 -3.63
CA VAL A 62 -4.78 -6.66 -3.11
C VAL A 62 -3.85 -7.68 -3.74
N TYR A 63 -2.74 -7.19 -4.29
CA TYR A 63 -1.64 -8.01 -4.77
C TYR A 63 -0.35 -7.67 -4.02
N VAL A 64 0.30 -8.68 -3.43
CA VAL A 64 1.56 -8.51 -2.70
C VAL A 64 2.73 -8.57 -3.68
N LEU A 65 3.40 -7.43 -3.89
CA LEU A 65 4.55 -7.33 -4.80
C LEU A 65 5.82 -7.97 -4.24
N THR A 66 6.05 -7.81 -2.94
CA THR A 66 7.23 -8.32 -2.22
C THR A 66 6.81 -8.64 -0.78
N ASP A 67 7.23 -9.77 -0.25
CA ASP A 67 7.10 -10.06 1.18
C ASP A 67 8.40 -9.77 1.94
N LEU A 68 8.26 -9.36 3.21
CA LEU A 68 9.38 -9.14 4.13
C LEU A 68 9.73 -10.43 4.93
N SER A 69 8.97 -11.51 4.75
CA SER A 69 9.08 -12.75 5.53
C SER A 69 10.34 -13.57 5.23
N LEU A 70 11.06 -13.28 4.13
CA LEU A 70 12.26 -14.04 3.75
C LEU A 70 13.61 -13.46 4.25
N ARG A 71 13.62 -12.41 5.08
CA ARG A 71 14.88 -11.88 5.65
C ARG A 71 14.97 -12.05 7.17
N SER A 72 15.13 -13.29 7.64
CA SER A 72 16.02 -13.69 8.75
C SER A 72 15.78 -15.16 9.14
N PRO A 73 16.78 -16.06 9.10
CA PRO A 73 16.68 -17.35 9.77
C PRO A 73 16.76 -17.10 11.28
N GLY A 74 15.63 -17.14 11.99
CA GLY A 74 15.59 -17.11 13.46
C GLY A 74 14.64 -16.09 14.12
N SER A 75 13.91 -15.27 13.37
CA SER A 75 12.85 -14.43 13.98
C SER A 75 11.53 -15.19 14.03
N SER A 76 10.92 -15.24 15.22
CA SER A 76 9.58 -15.79 15.41
C SER A 76 8.62 -15.18 14.38
N SER A 77 7.84 -16.03 13.72
CA SER A 77 6.80 -15.69 12.72
C SER A 77 6.15 -14.33 13.01
N HIS A 78 6.64 -13.28 12.36
CA HIS A 78 5.92 -12.02 12.31
C HIS A 78 4.86 -12.23 11.25
N ARG A 79 3.63 -12.48 11.72
CA ARG A 79 2.44 -12.48 10.87
C ARG A 79 2.51 -11.20 10.03
N PRO A 80 2.40 -11.26 8.68
CA PRO A 80 2.41 -10.05 7.88
C PRO A 80 1.40 -9.08 8.50
N SER A 81 1.84 -7.85 8.75
CA SER A 81 0.98 -6.78 9.26
C SER A 81 -0.30 -6.85 8.45
N ARG A 82 -1.44 -7.07 9.12
CA ARG A 82 -2.73 -7.15 8.42
C ARG A 82 -2.90 -5.85 7.65
N CYS A 83 -2.67 -5.88 6.34
CA CYS A 83 -3.08 -4.81 5.45
C CYS A 83 -4.60 -4.84 5.45
N SER A 84 -5.21 -3.99 6.26
CA SER A 84 -6.64 -3.69 6.18
C SER A 84 -6.78 -2.48 5.26
N VAL A 85 -6.11 -2.58 4.09
CA VAL A 85 -6.15 -1.58 3.02
C VAL A 85 -7.44 -1.69 2.28
#